data_AF-A0A0C9UFX4-F1
#
_entry.id   AF-A0A0C9UFX4-F1
#
_cell.length_a   1.000
_cell.length_b   1.000
_cell.length_c   1.000
_cell.angle_alpha   90.00
_cell.angle_beta   90.00
_cell.angle_gamma   90.00
#
_symmetry.space_group_name_H-M   'P 1'
#
loop_
_entity.id
_entity.type
_entity.pdbx_description
1 polymer ?
#
loop_
_entity_poly.entity_id
_entity_poly.type
_entity_poly.pdbx_seq_one_letter_code
_entity_poly.pdbx_strand_id
1 'polypeptide(L)'
;LFEEHVYVVLGGGDMPAVSKAFLHMKGHNGISPCRLCSILSVCAHRVPGQKGPSTYYCPLHRPSGFPPPDEYDPLDLPFRTDSQFRCQAQKIASAPTNVEAERLARLYGIKSLPLLGHIDSLFLPRSFPYDFMHLMENLMENMVSRWTGSFKAFGAGAGEYEITKPVWERIGETTLNLNKTIPSAFGRRLMNIAEDRSYFTAEAWLVWTTLLAPELLQGRLETRFYNHTLQLVDLIRRTMSFDYTYEELRELRNGWAEWVQNYERCVI
;
A
#
# COMPACT_ATOMS: atom_id res chain seq x y z
N LEU A 1 1.38 11.85 47.18
CA LEU A 1 0.79 11.16 46.01
C LEU A 1 1.64 11.53 44.81
N PHE A 2 2.14 10.57 44.03
CA PHE A 2 2.68 10.87 42.71
C PHE A 2 1.50 10.96 41.74
N GLU A 3 1.42 12.05 40.97
CA GLU A 3 0.51 12.12 39.83
C GLU A 3 1.14 11.32 38.69
N GLU A 4 0.65 10.10 38.47
CA GLU A 4 1.05 9.32 37.31
C GLU A 4 0.22 9.76 36.10
N HIS A 5 0.88 10.37 35.12
CA HIS A 5 0.27 10.73 33.85
C HIS A 5 0.57 9.62 32.83
N VAL A 6 -0.48 8.97 32.31
CA VAL A 6 -0.36 7.98 31.24
C VAL A 6 -0.38 8.69 29.90
N TYR A 7 0.72 8.62 29.15
CA TYR A 7 0.83 9.17 27.80
C TYR A 7 0.72 8.06 26.76
N VAL A 8 -0.35 8.08 25.96
CA VAL A 8 -0.47 7.19 24.79
C VAL A 8 0.22 7.89 23.62
N VAL A 9 1.30 7.30 23.11
CA VAL A 9 2.13 7.93 22.06
C VAL A 9 2.02 7.25 20.69
N LEU A 10 1.59 5.99 20.67
CA LEU A 10 1.53 5.15 19.49
C LEU A 10 0.30 4.24 19.53
N GLY A 11 -0.38 4.10 18.40
CA GLY A 11 -1.44 3.10 18.20
C GLY A 11 -1.18 2.29 16.93
N GLY A 12 -1.32 0.97 17.03
CA GLY A 12 -1.14 0.03 15.93
C GLY A 12 -2.35 -0.90 15.76
N GLY A 13 -2.44 -1.53 14.60
CA GLY A 13 -3.51 -2.46 14.24
C GLY A 13 -3.53 -2.70 12.74
N ASP A 14 -4.44 -3.57 12.29
CA ASP A 14 -4.64 -3.80 10.86
C ASP A 14 -5.01 -2.47 10.14
N MET A 15 -4.77 -2.43 8.82
CA MET A 15 -4.96 -1.20 8.05
C MET A 15 -6.39 -0.65 8.14
N PRO A 16 -7.47 -1.46 8.04
CA PRO A 16 -8.84 -1.01 8.26
C PRO A 16 -9.11 -0.44 9.65
N ALA A 17 -8.67 -1.10 10.71
CA ALA A 17 -8.89 -0.69 12.10
C ALA A 17 -8.24 0.67 12.36
N VAL A 18 -6.97 0.83 12.00
CA VAL A 18 -6.27 2.10 12.18
C VAL A 18 -6.91 3.19 11.31
N SER A 19 -7.18 2.91 10.04
CA SER A 19 -7.73 3.90 9.11
C SER A 19 -9.15 4.34 9.48
N LYS A 20 -10.06 3.40 9.77
CA LYS A 20 -11.47 3.70 10.02
C LYS A 20 -11.78 3.98 11.47
N ALA A 21 -11.26 3.17 12.41
CA ALA A 21 -11.61 3.29 13.82
C ALA A 21 -10.74 4.32 14.55
N PHE A 22 -9.43 4.34 14.30
CA PHE A 22 -8.53 5.25 15.03
C PHE A 22 -8.39 6.62 14.39
N LEU A 23 -8.42 6.68 13.05
CA LEU A 23 -8.24 7.91 12.30
C LEU A 23 -9.51 8.43 11.63
N HIS A 24 -10.61 7.68 11.63
CA HIS A 24 -11.86 8.09 10.97
C HIS A 24 -11.65 8.55 9.51
N MET A 25 -10.81 7.84 8.75
CA MET A 25 -10.58 8.13 7.34
C MET A 25 -11.77 7.69 6.48
N LYS A 26 -11.98 8.40 5.37
CA LYS A 26 -12.92 8.04 4.30
C LYS A 26 -12.46 6.81 3.51
N GLY A 27 -11.14 6.59 3.47
CA GLY A 27 -10.51 5.54 2.67
C GLY A 27 -10.70 5.77 1.16
N HIS A 28 -10.90 4.69 0.41
CA HIS A 28 -10.98 4.68 -1.06
C HIS A 28 -12.11 5.53 -1.67
N ASN A 29 -13.03 6.08 -0.87
CA ASN A 29 -14.11 6.96 -1.34
C ASN A 29 -13.71 8.45 -1.31
N GLY A 30 -12.58 8.79 -0.71
CA GLY A 30 -12.05 10.16 -0.64
C GLY A 30 -11.24 10.53 -1.89
N ILE A 31 -11.21 11.83 -2.21
CA ILE A 31 -10.30 12.39 -3.22
C ILE A 31 -8.86 12.29 -2.72
N SER A 32 -8.61 12.45 -1.42
CA SER A 32 -7.30 12.17 -0.81
C SER A 32 -7.38 10.97 0.13
N PRO A 33 -7.27 9.73 -0.38
CA PRO A 33 -7.59 8.52 0.38
C PRO A 33 -6.46 8.08 1.33
N CYS A 34 -5.23 8.54 1.12
CA CYS A 34 -4.09 8.20 1.98
C CYS A 34 -4.27 8.79 3.38
N ARG A 35 -3.97 7.98 4.40
CA ARG A 35 -4.05 8.42 5.80
C ARG A 35 -2.85 9.23 6.25
N LEU A 36 -1.68 9.06 5.65
CA LEU A 36 -0.45 9.77 6.04
C LEU A 36 -0.20 11.04 5.24
N CYS A 37 -0.59 11.09 3.97
CA CYS A 37 -0.37 12.24 3.10
C CYS A 37 -1.66 12.72 2.44
N SER A 38 -1.60 13.91 1.86
CA SER A 38 -2.68 14.57 1.14
C SER A 38 -2.63 14.29 -0.37
N ILE A 39 -1.98 13.19 -0.79
CA ILE A 39 -1.93 12.77 -2.18
C ILE A 39 -3.34 12.67 -2.76
N LEU A 40 -3.53 13.18 -3.97
CA LEU A 40 -4.80 13.18 -4.66
C LEU A 40 -4.94 11.92 -5.52
N SER A 41 -6.11 11.31 -5.43
CA SER A 41 -6.45 10.14 -6.23
C SER A 41 -7.03 10.53 -7.59
N VAL A 42 -6.81 9.64 -8.56
CA VAL A 42 -7.38 9.68 -9.90
C VAL A 42 -8.39 8.55 -10.04
N CYS A 43 -9.45 8.78 -10.81
CA CYS A 43 -10.52 7.81 -10.98
C CYS A 43 -10.80 7.57 -12.47
N ALA A 44 -10.82 6.29 -12.89
CA ALA A 44 -10.89 5.87 -14.29
C ALA A 44 -12.01 6.54 -15.09
N HIS A 45 -13.22 6.62 -14.52
CA HIS A 45 -14.41 7.13 -15.21
C HIS A 45 -14.54 8.67 -15.23
N ARG A 46 -13.63 9.41 -14.58
CA ARG A 46 -13.68 10.87 -14.56
C ARG A 46 -12.96 11.53 -15.74
N VAL A 47 -12.28 10.74 -16.57
CA VAL A 47 -11.80 11.21 -17.87
C VAL A 47 -13.01 11.30 -18.81
N PRO A 48 -13.28 12.47 -19.44
CA PRO A 48 -14.40 12.62 -20.37
C PRO A 48 -14.37 11.54 -21.45
N GLY A 49 -15.45 10.75 -21.55
CA GLY A 49 -15.61 9.70 -22.57
C GLY A 49 -15.30 8.26 -22.13
N GLN A 50 -14.74 8.03 -20.94
CA GLN A 50 -14.52 6.67 -20.43
C GLN A 50 -15.62 6.23 -19.44
N LYS A 51 -16.35 5.16 -19.77
CA LYS A 51 -17.25 4.46 -18.83
C LYS A 51 -16.47 3.34 -18.15
N GLY A 52 -16.42 3.32 -16.83
CA GLY A 52 -15.70 2.29 -16.07
C GLY A 52 -15.99 2.33 -14.57
N PRO A 53 -15.51 1.34 -13.80
CA PRO A 53 -15.68 1.28 -12.35
C PRO A 53 -15.05 2.48 -11.63
N SER A 54 -15.62 2.86 -10.49
CA SER A 54 -15.19 3.99 -9.66
C SER A 54 -14.00 3.67 -8.76
N THR A 55 -12.98 3.01 -9.30
CA THR A 55 -11.75 2.71 -8.56
C THR A 55 -10.85 3.94 -8.54
N TYR A 56 -10.36 4.30 -7.34
CA TYR A 56 -9.45 5.41 -7.12
C TYR A 56 -8.03 4.89 -6.94
N TYR A 57 -7.08 5.50 -7.64
CA TYR A 57 -5.64 5.20 -7.55
C TYR A 57 -4.87 6.46 -7.18
N CYS A 58 -3.71 6.33 -6.56
CA CYS A 58 -2.87 7.47 -6.19
C CYS A 58 -1.52 7.36 -6.91
N PRO A 59 -1.47 7.61 -8.23
CA PRO A 59 -0.21 7.57 -8.96
C PRO A 59 0.65 8.79 -8.59
N LEU A 60 1.97 8.64 -8.71
CA LEU A 60 2.93 9.73 -8.70
C LEU A 60 2.70 10.60 -9.94
N HIS A 61 2.61 9.99 -11.13
CA HIS A 61 2.29 10.70 -12.38
C HIS A 61 0.78 10.70 -12.65
N ARG A 62 0.17 11.89 -12.61
CA ARG A 62 -1.27 12.04 -12.80
C ARG A 62 -1.60 12.29 -14.26
N PRO A 63 -2.61 11.58 -14.82
CA PRO A 63 -3.04 11.83 -16.19
C PRO A 63 -3.52 13.27 -16.40
N SER A 64 -3.37 13.76 -17.62
CA SER A 64 -3.91 15.06 -18.03
C SER A 64 -5.42 15.14 -17.80
N GLY A 65 -5.91 16.30 -17.37
CA GLY A 65 -7.34 16.55 -17.11
C GLY A 65 -7.76 16.39 -15.65
N PHE A 66 -6.82 16.05 -14.76
CA PHE A 66 -7.03 16.13 -13.31
C PHE A 66 -6.47 17.47 -12.75
N PRO A 67 -7.01 17.99 -11.63
CA PRO A 67 -6.47 19.19 -11.00
C PRO A 67 -5.02 19.00 -10.54
N PRO A 68 -4.16 20.03 -10.52
CA PRO A 68 -2.75 19.91 -10.11
C PRO A 68 -2.59 19.36 -8.67
N PRO A 69 -1.41 18.83 -8.30
CA PRO A 69 -0.19 18.74 -9.12
C PRO A 69 -0.23 17.60 -10.15
N ASP A 70 0.57 17.71 -11.20
CA ASP A 70 0.66 16.67 -12.25
C ASP A 70 1.58 15.51 -11.84
N GLU A 71 2.56 15.77 -10.97
CA GLU A 71 3.51 14.78 -10.48
C GLU A 71 3.73 14.93 -8.98
N TYR A 72 3.99 13.82 -8.29
CA TYR A 72 4.46 13.82 -6.90
C TYR A 72 5.89 13.31 -6.83
N ASP A 73 6.74 14.03 -6.09
CA ASP A 73 8.02 13.51 -5.67
C ASP A 73 7.81 12.44 -4.60
N PRO A 74 8.20 11.16 -4.83
CA PRO A 74 8.09 10.11 -3.83
C PRO A 74 8.92 10.39 -2.55
N LEU A 75 9.95 11.24 -2.63
CA LEU A 75 10.78 11.64 -1.50
C LEU A 75 10.22 12.86 -0.74
N ASP A 76 9.29 13.60 -1.34
CA ASP A 76 8.66 14.80 -0.75
C ASP A 76 7.13 14.78 -0.93
N LEU A 77 6.51 13.67 -0.50
CA LEU A 77 5.06 13.57 -0.49
C LEU A 77 4.43 14.59 0.49
N PRO A 78 3.23 15.13 0.18
CA PRO A 78 2.57 16.14 1.01
C PRO A 78 1.99 15.51 2.29
N PHE A 79 2.84 15.20 3.27
CA PHE A 79 2.45 14.58 4.53
C PHE A 79 1.47 15.46 5.32
N ARG A 80 0.49 14.83 5.94
CA ARG A 80 -0.49 15.51 6.81
C ARG A 80 0.18 15.85 8.12
N THR A 81 0.03 17.09 8.56
CA THR A 81 0.38 17.50 9.92
C THR A 81 -0.80 17.31 10.85
N ASP A 82 -0.53 17.22 12.15
CA ASP A 82 -1.56 17.12 13.19
C ASP A 82 -2.52 18.32 13.17
N SER A 83 -1.98 19.53 13.05
CA SER A 83 -2.77 20.76 12.93
C SER A 83 -3.65 20.76 11.69
N GLN A 84 -3.12 20.33 10.53
CA GLN A 84 -3.89 20.23 9.29
C GLN A 84 -5.02 19.22 9.43
N PHE A 85 -4.74 18.04 9.98
CA PHE A 85 -5.73 16.98 10.18
C PHE A 85 -6.88 17.47 11.04
N ARG A 86 -6.57 18.06 12.20
CA ARG A 86 -7.55 18.58 13.17
C ARG A 86 -8.38 19.73 12.59
N CYS A 87 -7.73 20.68 11.91
CA CYS A 87 -8.41 21.79 11.25
C CYS A 87 -9.39 21.30 10.17
N GLN A 88 -8.99 20.33 9.35
CA GLN A 88 -9.86 19.72 8.34
C GLN A 88 -11.04 18.99 8.97
N ALA A 89 -10.81 18.23 10.04
CA ALA A 89 -11.86 17.54 10.79
C ALA A 89 -12.86 18.53 11.42
N GLN A 90 -12.37 19.65 11.98
CA GLN A 90 -13.22 20.70 12.54
C GLN A 90 -14.05 21.40 11.46
N LYS A 91 -13.47 21.70 10.29
CA LYS A 91 -14.21 22.25 9.14
C LYS A 91 -15.37 21.36 8.71
N ILE A 92 -15.17 20.04 8.75
CA ILE A 92 -16.25 19.07 8.46
C ILE A 92 -17.34 19.15 9.54
N ALA A 93 -16.96 19.17 10.82
CA ALA A 93 -17.89 19.23 11.94
C ALA A 93 -18.70 20.54 11.98
N SER A 94 -18.10 21.66 11.54
CA SER A 94 -18.73 22.98 11.51
C SER A 94 -19.42 23.31 10.17
N ALA A 95 -19.52 22.36 9.26
CA ALA A 95 -20.18 22.58 7.97
C ALA A 95 -21.68 22.90 8.16
N PRO A 96 -22.24 23.86 7.40
CA PRO A 96 -23.62 24.33 7.60
C PRO A 96 -24.68 23.28 7.22
N THR A 97 -24.32 22.29 6.39
CA THR A 97 -25.22 21.23 5.94
C THR A 97 -24.50 19.90 5.86
N ASN A 98 -25.25 18.80 5.96
CA ASN A 98 -24.71 17.44 5.76
C ASN A 98 -24.10 17.25 4.36
N VAL A 99 -24.64 17.94 3.34
CA VAL A 99 -24.11 17.90 1.98
C VAL A 99 -22.72 18.51 1.92
N GLU A 100 -22.52 19.66 2.58
CA GLU A 100 -21.23 20.32 2.62
C GLU A 100 -20.22 19.55 3.50
N ALA A 101 -20.67 18.98 4.63
CA ALA A 101 -19.85 18.10 5.45
C ALA A 101 -19.33 16.90 4.64
N GLU A 102 -20.21 16.25 3.87
CA GLU A 102 -19.87 15.10 3.03
C GLU A 102 -18.90 15.50 1.90
N ARG A 103 -19.11 16.67 1.28
CA ARG A 103 -18.21 17.22 0.25
C ARG A 103 -16.81 17.45 0.81
N LEU A 104 -16.69 18.09 1.98
CA LEU A 104 -15.42 18.34 2.67
C LEU A 104 -14.76 17.04 3.12
N ALA A 105 -15.53 16.11 3.68
CA ALA A 105 -15.04 14.81 4.10
C ALA A 105 -14.47 14.00 2.93
N ARG A 106 -15.13 14.07 1.77
CA ARG A 106 -14.63 13.47 0.54
C ARG A 106 -13.37 14.18 0.03
N LEU A 107 -13.32 15.50 0.06
CA LEU A 107 -12.16 16.28 -0.38
C LEU A 107 -10.91 15.95 0.45
N TYR A 108 -11.02 16.04 1.77
CA TYR A 108 -9.91 15.82 2.70
C TYR A 108 -9.61 14.34 2.92
N GLY A 109 -10.54 13.44 2.57
CA GLY A 109 -10.45 12.02 2.88
C GLY A 109 -10.61 11.70 4.37
N ILE A 110 -11.03 12.66 5.19
CA ILE A 110 -11.26 12.51 6.63
C ILE A 110 -12.78 12.51 6.83
N LYS A 111 -13.32 11.59 7.64
CA LYS A 111 -14.75 11.53 7.96
C LYS A 111 -15.10 12.47 9.11
N SER A 112 -14.31 12.45 10.19
CA SER A 112 -14.46 13.32 11.36
C SER A 112 -13.21 13.23 12.23
N LEU A 113 -13.17 14.00 13.33
CA LEU A 113 -12.15 13.84 14.36
C LEU A 113 -12.45 12.58 15.18
N PRO A 114 -11.54 11.61 15.29
CA PRO A 114 -11.72 10.44 16.14
C PRO A 114 -11.71 10.82 17.62
N LEU A 115 -12.30 10.00 18.49
CA LEU A 115 -12.28 10.23 19.94
C LEU A 115 -10.85 10.32 20.46
N LEU A 116 -9.96 9.44 19.99
CA LEU A 116 -8.52 9.44 20.30
C LEU A 116 -7.82 10.74 19.91
N GLY A 117 -8.39 11.52 18.97
CA GLY A 117 -7.87 12.84 18.65
C GLY A 117 -7.91 13.80 19.82
N HIS A 118 -8.75 13.61 20.83
CA HIS A 118 -8.78 14.49 22.01
C HIS A 118 -7.67 14.19 23.02
N ILE A 119 -6.84 13.19 22.76
CA ILE A 119 -5.67 12.87 23.60
C ILE A 119 -4.49 13.73 23.10
N ASP A 120 -4.01 14.63 23.94
CA ASP A 120 -2.95 15.60 23.58
C ASP A 120 -1.59 14.94 23.27
N SER A 121 -1.37 13.72 23.77
CA SER A 121 -0.14 12.96 23.48
C SER A 121 -0.14 12.26 22.12
N LEU A 122 -1.24 12.30 21.38
CA LEU A 122 -1.38 11.70 20.05
C LEU A 122 -1.33 12.75 18.94
N PHE A 123 -0.43 12.53 17.97
CA PHE A 123 -0.27 13.36 16.78
C PHE A 123 -0.89 12.65 15.58
N LEU A 124 -1.99 13.18 15.04
CA LEU A 124 -2.69 12.56 13.92
C LEU A 124 -2.08 13.00 12.59
N PRO A 125 -1.84 12.09 11.63
CA PRO A 125 -1.94 10.63 11.69
C PRO A 125 -0.66 9.94 12.18
N ARG A 126 0.41 10.70 12.51
CA ARG A 126 1.77 10.20 12.76
C ARG A 126 1.89 9.16 13.87
N SER A 127 1.10 9.26 14.94
CA SER A 127 1.04 8.28 16.03
C SER A 127 0.44 6.93 15.61
N PHE A 128 -0.01 6.79 14.36
CA PHE A 128 -0.66 5.61 13.81
C PHE A 128 0.00 5.15 12.50
N PRO A 129 1.27 4.68 12.55
CA PRO A 129 2.02 4.27 11.37
C PRO A 129 1.38 3.06 10.68
N TYR A 130 1.82 2.77 9.45
CA TYR A 130 1.41 1.55 8.75
C TYR A 130 1.96 0.30 9.43
N ASP A 131 1.13 -0.72 9.49
CA ASP A 131 1.57 -2.07 9.78
C ASP A 131 2.28 -2.63 8.55
N PHE A 132 3.56 -3.00 8.70
CA PHE A 132 4.39 -3.45 7.59
C PHE A 132 3.87 -4.77 6.99
N MET A 133 3.37 -5.70 7.81
CA MET A 133 2.90 -7.00 7.36
C MET A 133 1.72 -6.86 6.40
N HIS A 134 0.69 -6.10 6.79
CA HIS A 134 -0.49 -5.89 5.93
C HIS A 134 -0.14 -5.03 4.71
N LEU A 135 0.82 -4.10 4.81
CA LEU A 135 1.28 -3.34 3.65
C LEU A 135 1.91 -4.27 2.61
N MET A 136 2.77 -5.20 3.05
CA MET A 136 3.42 -6.17 2.18
C MET A 136 2.44 -7.20 1.62
N GLU A 137 1.51 -7.71 2.43
CA GLU A 137 0.43 -8.60 1.98
C GLU A 137 -0.36 -7.99 0.82
N ASN A 138 -0.87 -6.76 1.00
CA ASN A 138 -1.60 -6.06 -0.05
C ASN A 138 -0.74 -5.79 -1.29
N LEU A 139 0.54 -5.46 -1.12
CA LEU A 139 1.45 -5.26 -2.24
C LEU A 139 1.65 -6.55 -3.03
N MET A 140 1.90 -7.67 -2.35
CA MET A 140 2.16 -8.95 -3.01
C MET A 140 0.93 -9.54 -3.68
N GLU A 141 -0.25 -9.37 -3.10
CA GLU A 141 -1.52 -9.71 -3.76
C GLU A 141 -1.70 -8.92 -5.07
N ASN A 142 -1.36 -7.64 -5.06
CA ASN A 142 -1.41 -6.81 -6.25
C ASN A 142 -0.38 -7.28 -7.29
N MET A 143 0.86 -7.57 -6.89
CA MET A 143 1.91 -8.07 -7.79
C MET A 143 1.52 -9.40 -8.44
N VAL A 144 1.03 -10.38 -7.66
CA VAL A 144 0.55 -11.66 -8.20
C VAL A 144 -0.63 -11.45 -9.13
N SER A 145 -1.60 -10.62 -8.75
CA SER A 145 -2.74 -10.32 -9.61
C SER A 145 -2.32 -9.72 -10.96
N ARG A 146 -1.22 -8.95 -10.98
CA ARG A 146 -0.63 -8.44 -12.23
C ARG A 146 -0.01 -9.58 -13.04
N TRP A 147 0.86 -10.37 -12.43
CA TRP A 147 1.52 -11.49 -13.13
C TRP A 147 0.54 -12.52 -13.69
N THR A 148 -0.66 -12.65 -13.11
CA THR A 148 -1.68 -13.61 -13.56
C THR A 148 -2.79 -12.99 -14.40
N GLY A 149 -2.68 -11.71 -14.79
CA GLY A 149 -3.69 -11.02 -15.61
C GLY A 149 -5.03 -10.79 -14.90
N SER A 150 -5.11 -10.93 -13.57
CA SER A 150 -6.34 -10.77 -12.78
C SER A 150 -6.46 -9.41 -12.07
N PHE A 151 -5.56 -8.48 -12.38
CA PHE A 151 -5.55 -7.16 -11.76
C PHE A 151 -6.72 -6.27 -12.23
N LYS A 152 -7.27 -5.46 -11.30
CA LYS A 152 -8.46 -4.64 -11.54
C LYS A 152 -8.19 -3.63 -12.69
N ALA A 153 -9.05 -3.66 -13.70
CA ALA A 153 -8.85 -3.01 -14.99
C ALA A 153 -8.60 -1.50 -14.92
N PHE A 154 -7.44 -1.07 -15.42
CA PHE A 154 -7.20 0.24 -16.04
C PHE A 154 -6.82 0.08 -17.54
N GLY A 155 -7.23 -1.05 -18.13
CA GLY A 155 -6.63 -1.59 -19.36
C GLY A 155 -5.46 -2.50 -19.00
N ALA A 156 -5.21 -3.54 -19.81
CA ALA A 156 -4.10 -4.48 -19.58
C ALA A 156 -2.71 -3.82 -19.80
N GLY A 157 -2.63 -2.51 -20.01
CA GLY A 157 -1.43 -1.88 -20.58
C GLY A 157 -1.02 -2.57 -21.88
N ALA A 158 0.22 -2.35 -22.31
CA ALA A 158 0.83 -3.03 -23.46
C ALA A 158 1.98 -3.97 -23.05
N GLY A 159 2.12 -4.25 -21.74
CA GLY A 159 3.30 -4.94 -21.20
C GLY A 159 3.19 -6.48 -21.24
N GLU A 160 4.32 -7.14 -21.49
CA GLU A 160 4.50 -8.60 -21.43
C GLU A 160 4.79 -9.08 -20.00
N TYR A 161 3.95 -8.69 -19.03
CA TYR A 161 4.15 -9.04 -17.62
C TYR A 161 3.37 -10.29 -17.18
N GLU A 162 2.58 -10.88 -18.06
CA GLU A 162 1.70 -12.00 -17.75
C GLU A 162 2.42 -13.35 -17.85
N ILE A 163 2.44 -14.09 -16.74
CA ILE A 163 2.83 -15.48 -16.69
C ILE A 163 1.66 -16.30 -17.21
N THR A 164 1.91 -17.13 -18.23
CA THR A 164 0.87 -18.01 -18.75
C THR A 164 0.32 -18.94 -17.67
N LYS A 165 -0.99 -19.21 -17.72
CA LYS A 165 -1.67 -20.05 -16.72
C LYS A 165 -0.96 -21.40 -16.45
N PRO A 166 -0.51 -22.19 -17.44
CA PRO A 166 0.18 -23.45 -17.18
C PRO A 166 1.51 -23.28 -16.42
N VAL A 167 2.23 -22.17 -16.69
CA VAL A 167 3.47 -21.86 -15.98
C VAL A 167 3.18 -21.47 -14.54
N TRP A 168 2.12 -20.68 -14.30
CA TRP A 168 1.69 -20.29 -12.97
C TRP A 168 1.21 -21.47 -12.12
N GLU A 169 0.42 -22.39 -12.70
CA GLU A 169 -0.01 -23.64 -12.04
C GLU A 169 1.20 -24.46 -11.59
N ARG A 170 2.23 -24.58 -12.44
CA ARG A 170 3.47 -25.28 -12.10
C ARG A 170 4.27 -24.59 -10.98
N ILE A 171 4.29 -23.25 -10.94
CA ILE A 171 4.86 -22.48 -9.83
C ILE A 171 4.12 -22.81 -8.53
N GLY A 172 2.79 -22.90 -8.59
CA GLY A 172 1.92 -23.29 -7.51
C GLY A 172 2.22 -24.67 -6.92
N GLU A 173 2.26 -25.69 -7.77
CA GLU A 173 2.62 -27.06 -7.38
C GLU A 173 4.03 -27.16 -6.81
N THR A 174 4.97 -26.42 -7.40
CA THR A 174 6.36 -26.38 -6.92
C THR A 174 6.43 -25.76 -5.52
N THR A 175 5.72 -24.65 -5.31
CA THR A 175 5.60 -23.98 -4.00
C THR A 175 5.11 -24.96 -2.93
N LEU A 176 4.06 -25.73 -3.21
CA LEU A 176 3.51 -26.70 -2.26
C LEU A 176 4.50 -27.84 -1.98
N ASN A 177 5.22 -28.32 -3.00
CA ASN A 177 6.17 -29.42 -2.85
C ASN A 177 7.44 -29.04 -2.07
N LEU A 178 7.89 -27.78 -2.19
CA LEU A 178 9.07 -27.29 -1.47
C LEU A 178 8.92 -27.30 0.06
N ASN A 179 7.69 -27.35 0.58
CA ASN A 179 7.44 -27.53 2.02
C ASN A 179 8.03 -28.83 2.60
N LYS A 180 8.40 -29.80 1.75
CA LYS A 180 9.04 -31.06 2.19
C LYS A 180 10.53 -30.86 2.48
N THR A 181 11.14 -29.81 1.94
CA THR A 181 12.59 -29.60 1.97
C THR A 181 12.99 -28.32 2.70
N ILE A 182 12.15 -27.29 2.70
CA ILE A 182 12.42 -26.04 3.42
C ILE A 182 12.29 -26.27 4.93
N PRO A 183 13.34 -26.01 5.73
CA PRO A 183 13.27 -26.13 7.17
C PRO A 183 12.24 -25.16 7.76
N SER A 184 11.50 -25.58 8.79
CA SER A 184 10.51 -24.74 9.48
C SER A 184 11.10 -23.49 10.12
N ALA A 185 12.42 -23.43 10.32
CA ALA A 185 13.12 -22.24 10.78
C ALA A 185 13.03 -21.06 9.79
N PHE A 186 12.74 -21.32 8.50
CA PHE A 186 12.56 -20.29 7.48
C PHE A 186 11.12 -19.78 7.36
N GLY A 187 10.23 -20.23 8.24
CA GLY A 187 8.85 -19.77 8.35
C GLY A 187 7.82 -20.88 8.17
N ARG A 188 6.55 -20.47 8.09
CA ARG A 188 5.43 -21.40 7.94
C ARG A 188 5.43 -22.18 6.62
N ARG A 189 4.69 -23.28 6.62
CA ARG A 189 4.36 -24.02 5.38
C ARG A 189 3.47 -23.15 4.47
N LEU A 190 3.78 -23.19 3.17
CA LEU A 190 3.12 -22.44 2.12
C LEU A 190 2.06 -23.30 1.41
N MET A 191 0.94 -22.71 1.04
CA MET A 191 -0.06 -23.38 0.22
C MET A 191 0.26 -23.23 -1.27
N ASN A 192 -0.51 -23.91 -2.12
CA ASN A 192 -0.41 -23.71 -3.55
C ASN A 192 -0.83 -22.26 -3.92
N ILE A 193 0.12 -21.43 -4.33
CA ILE A 193 -0.14 -20.01 -4.65
C ILE A 193 -1.01 -19.81 -5.91
N ALA A 194 -1.11 -20.83 -6.76
CA ALA A 194 -1.94 -20.80 -7.96
C ALA A 194 -3.43 -21.07 -7.68
N GLU A 195 -3.76 -21.57 -6.49
CA GLU A 195 -5.14 -21.85 -6.06
C GLU A 195 -5.73 -20.65 -5.28
N ASP A 196 -6.79 -20.90 -4.50
CA ASP A 196 -7.38 -19.91 -3.60
C ASP A 196 -6.37 -19.44 -2.54
N ARG A 197 -6.19 -18.12 -2.48
CA ARG A 197 -5.24 -17.45 -1.59
C ARG A 197 -5.93 -16.81 -0.38
N SER A 198 -7.23 -17.04 -0.17
CA SER A 198 -7.99 -16.46 0.95
C SER A 198 -7.39 -16.76 2.33
N TYR A 199 -6.65 -17.87 2.47
CA TYR A 199 -5.96 -18.26 3.71
C TYR A 199 -4.44 -18.01 3.66
N PHE A 200 -3.95 -17.34 2.62
CA PHE A 200 -2.53 -17.04 2.44
C PHE A 200 -2.17 -15.82 3.30
N THR A 201 -1.77 -16.08 4.54
CA THR A 201 -1.46 -15.04 5.54
C THR A 201 -0.31 -14.13 5.10
N ALA A 202 -0.23 -12.92 5.66
CA ALA A 202 0.92 -12.02 5.52
C ALA A 202 2.31 -12.68 5.71
N GLU A 203 2.48 -13.58 6.69
CA GLU A 203 3.75 -14.32 6.85
C GLU A 203 4.05 -15.20 5.62
N ALA A 204 3.04 -15.92 5.10
CA ALA A 204 3.19 -16.74 3.91
C ALA A 204 3.56 -15.90 2.68
N TRP A 205 2.95 -14.71 2.54
CA TRP A 205 3.30 -13.74 1.50
C TRP A 205 4.76 -13.32 1.59
N LEU A 206 5.23 -12.94 2.78
CA LEU A 206 6.62 -12.53 2.98
C LEU A 206 7.61 -13.66 2.71
N VAL A 207 7.35 -14.86 3.23
CA VAL A 207 8.21 -16.04 3.03
C VAL A 207 8.26 -16.41 1.54
N TRP A 208 7.10 -16.53 0.89
CA TRP A 208 7.05 -16.87 -0.54
C TRP A 208 7.78 -15.82 -1.38
N THR A 209 7.51 -14.54 -1.13
CA THR A 209 8.11 -13.43 -1.87
C THR A 209 9.62 -13.37 -1.71
N THR A 210 10.11 -13.45 -0.48
CA THR A 210 11.52 -13.23 -0.20
C THR A 210 12.38 -14.46 -0.43
N LEU A 211 11.83 -15.69 -0.31
CA LEU A 211 12.62 -16.91 -0.46
C LEU A 211 12.37 -17.63 -1.78
N LEU A 212 11.11 -17.70 -2.24
CA LEU A 212 10.75 -18.55 -3.37
C LEU A 212 10.58 -17.78 -4.67
N ALA A 213 10.01 -16.59 -4.63
CA ALA A 213 9.73 -15.80 -5.83
C ALA A 213 10.97 -15.57 -6.72
N PRO A 214 12.18 -15.26 -6.20
CA PRO A 214 13.37 -15.12 -7.04
C PRO A 214 13.62 -16.35 -7.91
N GLU A 215 13.65 -17.54 -7.31
CA GLU A 215 13.94 -18.80 -8.02
C GLU A 215 12.76 -19.25 -8.89
N LEU A 216 11.54 -19.08 -8.39
CA LEU A 216 10.33 -19.51 -9.07
C LEU A 216 9.93 -18.59 -10.22
N LEU A 217 10.36 -17.33 -10.26
CA LEU A 217 10.03 -16.39 -11.34
C LEU A 217 11.15 -16.27 -12.37
N GLN A 218 12.37 -16.74 -12.07
CA GLN A 218 13.50 -16.69 -12.99
C GLN A 218 13.19 -17.40 -14.32
N GLY A 219 13.38 -16.69 -15.43
CA GLY A 219 13.10 -17.19 -16.78
C GLY A 219 11.61 -17.40 -17.09
N ARG A 220 10.70 -16.99 -16.20
CA ARG A 220 9.24 -17.09 -16.36
C ARG A 220 8.55 -15.74 -16.39
N LEU A 221 9.15 -14.72 -15.77
CA LEU A 221 8.85 -13.32 -16.02
C LEU A 221 9.85 -12.73 -17.02
N GLU A 222 9.39 -11.78 -17.83
CA GLU A 222 10.30 -11.00 -18.68
C GLU A 222 11.31 -10.24 -17.80
N THR A 223 12.55 -10.16 -18.28
CA THR A 223 13.73 -9.68 -17.55
C THR A 223 13.50 -8.35 -16.84
N ARG A 224 12.80 -7.38 -17.45
CA ARG A 224 12.52 -6.09 -16.80
C ARG A 224 11.69 -6.26 -15.53
N PHE A 225 10.62 -7.06 -15.59
CA PHE A 225 9.70 -7.27 -14.47
C PHE A 225 10.30 -8.18 -13.41
N TYR A 226 11.10 -9.15 -13.84
CA TYR A 226 11.86 -10.00 -12.95
C TYR A 226 12.86 -9.17 -12.14
N ASN A 227 13.65 -8.30 -12.77
CA ASN A 227 14.60 -7.43 -12.08
C ASN A 227 13.90 -6.45 -11.13
N HIS A 228 12.76 -5.88 -11.53
CA HIS A 228 11.95 -5.04 -10.66
C HIS A 228 11.41 -5.80 -9.43
N THR A 229 11.05 -7.07 -9.61
CA THR A 229 10.65 -7.97 -8.51
C THR A 229 11.83 -8.30 -7.59
N LEU A 230 13.03 -8.52 -8.12
CA LEU A 230 14.23 -8.71 -7.30
C LEU A 230 14.59 -7.47 -6.48
N GLN A 231 14.42 -6.27 -7.07
CA GLN A 231 14.58 -5.01 -6.33
C GLN A 231 13.57 -4.92 -5.18
N LEU A 232 12.31 -5.33 -5.40
CA LEU A 232 11.32 -5.41 -4.31
C LEU A 232 11.79 -6.36 -3.20
N VAL A 233 12.26 -7.55 -3.56
CA VAL A 233 12.73 -8.57 -2.60
C VAL A 233 13.90 -8.03 -1.76
N ASP A 234 14.86 -7.35 -2.39
CA ASP A 234 15.97 -6.71 -1.68
C ASP A 234 15.46 -5.65 -0.69
N LEU A 235 14.59 -4.74 -1.13
CA LEU A 235 14.01 -3.71 -0.27
C LEU A 235 13.22 -4.28 0.90
N ILE A 236 12.44 -5.34 0.69
CA ILE A 236 11.71 -6.03 1.76
C ILE A 236 12.69 -6.62 2.77
N ARG A 237 13.71 -7.36 2.31
CA ARG A 237 14.72 -7.96 3.20
C ARG A 237 15.43 -6.89 4.02
N ARG A 238 15.85 -5.80 3.39
CA ARG A 238 16.49 -4.66 4.06
C ARG A 238 15.55 -3.97 5.05
N THR A 239 14.25 -3.86 4.75
CA THR A 239 13.23 -3.27 5.65
C THR A 239 12.94 -4.15 6.87
N MET A 240 13.29 -5.43 6.81
CA MET A 240 13.16 -6.37 7.93
C MET A 240 14.45 -6.52 8.76
N SER A 241 15.50 -5.75 8.44
CA SER A 241 16.72 -5.72 9.26
C SER A 241 16.42 -5.23 10.67
N PHE A 242 17.08 -5.83 11.66
CA PHE A 242 16.91 -5.46 13.07
C PHE A 242 17.58 -4.12 13.40
N ASP A 243 18.67 -3.83 12.71
CA ASP A 243 19.50 -2.65 12.94
C ASP A 243 19.72 -1.90 11.63
N TYR A 244 19.85 -0.58 11.74
CA TYR A 244 20.13 0.30 10.62
C TYR A 244 21.14 1.35 11.01
N THR A 245 22.09 1.59 10.11
CA THR A 245 22.86 2.82 10.04
C THR A 245 22.03 3.94 9.38
N TYR A 246 22.43 5.19 9.61
CA TYR A 246 21.80 6.33 8.94
C TYR A 246 21.92 6.25 7.41
N GLU A 247 23.02 5.69 6.89
CA GLU A 247 23.21 5.54 5.45
C GLU A 247 22.27 4.47 4.89
N GLU A 248 22.13 3.31 5.56
CA GLU A 248 21.17 2.28 5.15
C GLU A 248 19.73 2.79 5.15
N LEU A 249 19.34 3.64 6.11
CA LEU A 249 18.02 4.28 6.11
C LEU A 249 17.83 5.23 4.92
N ARG A 250 18.88 5.97 4.55
CA ARG A 250 18.85 6.87 3.39
C ARG A 250 18.73 6.08 2.09
N GLU A 251 19.55 5.03 1.94
CA GLU A 251 19.48 4.13 0.80
C GLU A 251 18.13 3.43 0.71
N LEU A 252 17.56 2.99 1.83
CA LEU A 252 16.25 2.35 1.86
C LEU A 252 15.14 3.32 1.42
N ARG A 253 15.19 4.57 1.91
CA ARG A 253 14.26 5.64 1.50
C ARG A 253 14.34 5.90 -0.01
N ASN A 254 15.56 6.02 -0.55
CA ASN A 254 15.77 6.26 -1.98
C ASN A 254 15.38 5.05 -2.82
N GLY A 255 15.67 3.83 -2.34
CA GLY A 255 15.33 2.59 -3.03
C GLY A 255 13.82 2.38 -3.15
N TRP A 256 13.04 2.66 -2.09
CA TRP A 256 11.58 2.61 -2.18
C TRP A 256 11.01 3.67 -3.15
N ALA A 257 11.58 4.88 -3.15
CA ALA A 257 11.19 5.93 -4.09
C ALA A 257 11.48 5.54 -5.55
N GLU A 258 12.67 5.01 -5.82
CA GLU A 258 13.03 4.51 -7.15
C GLU A 258 12.15 3.34 -7.57
N TRP A 259 11.88 2.41 -6.65
CA TRP A 259 11.07 1.23 -6.93
C TRP A 259 9.64 1.59 -7.37
N VAL A 260 8.99 2.55 -6.71
CA VAL A 260 7.65 3.00 -7.09
C VAL A 260 7.64 3.75 -8.43
N GLN A 261 8.68 4.55 -8.72
CA GLN A 261 8.83 5.19 -10.03
C GLN A 261 9.02 4.16 -11.14
N ASN A 262 9.85 3.14 -10.90
CA ASN A 262 10.04 2.02 -11.81
C ASN A 262 8.73 1.22 -12.00
N TYR A 263 7.98 1.01 -10.91
CA TYR A 263 6.69 0.34 -10.97
C TYR A 263 5.74 1.07 -11.92
N GLU A 264 5.61 2.40 -11.82
CA GLU A 264 4.76 3.17 -12.73
C GLU A 264 5.23 3.10 -14.19
N ARG A 265 6.55 3.16 -14.43
CA ARG A 265 7.12 3.04 -15.78
C ARG A 265 6.95 1.65 -16.40
N CYS A 266 6.96 0.60 -15.58
CA CYS A 266 6.78 -0.77 -16.04
C CYS A 266 5.29 -1.11 -16.26
N VAL A 267 4.38 -0.37 -15.63
CA VAL A 267 2.93 -0.65 -15.63
C VAL A 267 2.14 0.22 -16.62
N ILE A 268 2.62 1.43 -16.93
CA ILE A 268 2.06 2.36 -17.92
C ILE A 268 2.73 2.13 -19.28
#